data_AF-I3W140-F1
#
_entry.id   AF-I3W140-F1
#
_cell.length_a   1.000
_cell.length_b   1.000
_cell.length_c   1.000
_cell.angle_alpha   90.00
_cell.angle_beta   90.00
_cell.angle_gamma   90.00
#
_symmetry.space_group_name_H-M   'P 1'
#
loop_
_entity.id
_entity.type
_entity.pdbx_description
1 polymer ?
#
loop_
_entity_poly.entity_id
_entity_poly.type
_entity_poly.pdbx_seq_one_letter_code
_entity_poly.pdbx_strand_id
1 'polypeptide(L)'
;MRRRDNAYWVDEGIEFAEHSLAVLRTRRETQVKLGTNAPTMKADALHSLIWDAASKRWESGHYSDAVQRAATALSGHVKNLTGRHELGDNELMAQAFSPSAPQMGKPRLRWPGNDDDLTVKAMRVGILNTAQGVFSAIRNPATHTTDELPKQEALEQLATLSVLARWIERCELIHLAAA
;
A
#
# COMPACT_ATOMS: atom_id res chain seq x y z
N MET A 1 -51.90 13.82 -26.75
CA MET A 1 -50.57 14.42 -26.48
C MET A 1 -49.66 13.34 -25.92
N ARG A 2 -48.85 12.67 -26.75
CA ARG A 2 -47.87 11.66 -26.33
C ARG A 2 -46.59 11.86 -27.15
N ARG A 3 -45.45 11.86 -26.45
CA ARG A 3 -44.08 11.57 -26.91
C ARG A 3 -43.46 12.52 -27.95
N ARG A 4 -42.83 13.61 -27.48
CA ARG A 4 -41.68 14.22 -28.18
C ARG A 4 -40.36 13.98 -27.44
N ASP A 5 -40.39 13.87 -26.11
CA ASP A 5 -39.19 13.62 -25.30
C ASP A 5 -38.61 12.21 -25.48
N ASN A 6 -39.41 11.25 -25.93
CA ASN A 6 -39.01 9.84 -26.02
C ASN A 6 -38.11 9.51 -27.22
N ALA A 7 -37.99 10.42 -28.20
CA ALA A 7 -37.15 10.23 -29.40
C ALA A 7 -35.69 10.69 -29.13
N TYR A 8 -35.53 11.80 -28.41
CA TYR A 8 -34.22 12.33 -28.01
C TYR A 8 -33.40 11.31 -27.19
N TRP A 9 -34.04 10.64 -26.23
CA TRP A 9 -33.41 9.56 -25.45
C TRP A 9 -33.10 8.29 -26.26
N VAL A 10 -33.79 8.07 -27.37
CA VAL A 10 -33.53 6.93 -28.27
C VAL A 10 -32.32 7.22 -29.15
N ASP A 11 -32.22 8.43 -29.69
CA ASP A 11 -31.09 8.84 -30.53
C ASP A 11 -29.79 8.90 -29.72
N GLU A 12 -29.79 9.50 -28.52
CA GLU A 12 -28.63 9.47 -27.61
C GLU A 12 -28.23 8.03 -27.22
N GLY A 13 -29.23 7.16 -26.99
CA GLY A 13 -28.99 5.76 -26.68
C GLY A 13 -28.36 4.98 -27.84
N ILE A 14 -28.80 5.26 -29.07
CA ILE A 14 -28.23 4.68 -30.30
C ILE A 14 -26.79 5.15 -30.49
N GLU A 15 -26.53 6.46 -30.40
CA GLU A 15 -25.17 7.01 -30.52
C GLU A 15 -24.22 6.41 -29.48
N PHE A 16 -24.66 6.28 -28.23
CA PHE A 16 -23.86 5.64 -27.17
C PHE A 16 -23.54 4.17 -27.48
N ALA A 17 -24.52 3.43 -28.01
CA ALA A 17 -24.35 2.03 -28.39
C ALA A 17 -23.40 1.88 -29.58
N GLU A 18 -23.53 2.74 -30.59
CA GLU A 18 -22.65 2.77 -31.76
C GLU A 18 -21.21 3.11 -31.37
N HIS A 19 -21.01 4.12 -30.50
CA HIS A 19 -19.71 4.45 -29.96
C HIS A 19 -19.10 3.28 -29.18
N SER A 20 -19.88 2.65 -28.29
CA SER A 20 -19.42 1.50 -27.51
C SER A 20 -19.01 0.33 -28.41
N LEU A 21 -19.78 0.04 -29.46
CA LEU A 21 -19.46 -0.98 -30.44
C LEU A 21 -18.18 -0.64 -31.22
N ALA A 22 -18.01 0.62 -31.63
CA ALA A 22 -16.81 1.09 -32.30
C ALA A 22 -15.56 0.90 -31.42
N VAL A 23 -15.63 1.31 -30.14
CA VAL A 23 -14.55 1.10 -29.16
C VAL A 23 -14.22 -0.39 -28.99
N LEU A 24 -15.23 -1.25 -28.88
CA LEU A 24 -15.00 -2.70 -28.75
C LEU A 24 -14.36 -3.31 -30.01
N ARG A 25 -14.77 -2.87 -31.21
CA ARG A 25 -14.21 -3.33 -32.48
C ARG A 25 -12.74 -2.93 -32.63
N THR A 26 -12.38 -1.71 -32.25
CA THR A 26 -11.01 -1.20 -32.38
C THR A 26 -10.13 -1.55 -31.18
N ARG A 27 -10.69 -2.00 -30.05
CA ARG A 27 -9.96 -2.28 -28.79
C ARG A 27 -8.70 -3.12 -28.99
N ARG A 28 -8.78 -4.17 -29.81
CA ARG A 28 -7.63 -5.05 -30.08
C ARG A 28 -6.53 -4.31 -30.84
N GLU A 29 -6.90 -3.55 -31.86
CA GLU A 29 -5.96 -2.74 -32.65
C GLU A 29 -5.34 -1.63 -31.81
N THR A 30 -6.15 -0.92 -31.01
CA THR A 30 -5.69 0.09 -30.06
C THR A 30 -4.72 -0.50 -29.04
N GLN A 31 -5.01 -1.68 -28.49
CA GLN A 31 -4.09 -2.36 -27.56
C GLN A 31 -2.76 -2.72 -28.23
N VAL A 32 -2.79 -3.18 -29.49
CA VAL A 32 -1.55 -3.53 -30.23
C VAL A 32 -0.74 -2.29 -30.59
N LYS A 33 -1.40 -1.18 -30.98
CA LYS A 33 -0.72 0.02 -31.49
C LYS A 33 -0.35 1.03 -30.40
N LEU A 34 -1.17 1.18 -29.37
CA LEU A 34 -1.08 2.21 -28.33
C LEU A 34 -1.07 1.63 -26.92
N GLY A 35 -1.42 0.36 -26.75
CA GLY A 35 -1.41 -0.30 -25.46
C GLY A 35 -0.01 -0.67 -25.01
N THR A 36 0.11 -0.94 -23.72
CA THR A 36 1.31 -1.55 -23.15
C THR A 36 1.09 -3.06 -23.00
N ASN A 37 2.15 -3.84 -23.22
CA ASN A 37 2.18 -5.26 -22.85
C ASN A 37 2.60 -5.46 -21.38
N ALA A 38 2.85 -4.37 -20.64
CA ALA A 38 3.14 -4.44 -19.22
C ALA A 38 1.92 -4.93 -18.43
N PRO A 39 2.12 -5.67 -17.34
CA PRO A 39 1.03 -6.07 -16.47
C PRO A 39 0.35 -4.82 -15.89
N THR A 40 -0.98 -4.90 -15.74
CA THR A 40 -1.75 -3.90 -15.00
C THR A 40 -2.05 -4.46 -13.62
N MET A 41 -1.93 -3.61 -12.59
CA MET A 41 -2.32 -3.94 -11.23
C MET A 41 -3.42 -2.98 -10.81
N LYS A 42 -4.53 -3.51 -10.30
CA LYS A 42 -5.56 -2.70 -9.68
C LYS A 42 -5.09 -2.29 -8.27
N ALA A 43 -5.38 -1.05 -7.88
CA ALA A 43 -4.93 -0.55 -6.57
C ALA A 43 -5.56 -1.30 -5.38
N ASP A 44 -6.76 -1.87 -5.57
CA ASP A 44 -7.43 -2.76 -4.60
C ASP A 44 -6.76 -4.14 -4.43
N ALA A 45 -5.76 -4.47 -5.25
CA ALA A 45 -4.93 -5.66 -5.09
C ALA A 45 -3.72 -5.44 -4.15
N LEU A 46 -3.49 -4.21 -3.68
CA LEU A 46 -2.52 -3.93 -2.62
C LEU A 46 -2.94 -4.62 -1.32
N HIS A 47 -2.02 -4.69 -0.34
CA HIS A 47 -2.33 -5.25 0.96
C HIS A 47 -3.53 -4.52 1.59
N SER A 48 -4.51 -5.24 2.12
CA SER A 48 -5.78 -4.69 2.65
C SER A 48 -5.56 -3.58 3.67
N LEU A 49 -4.70 -3.81 4.68
CA LEU A 49 -4.28 -2.79 5.65
C LEU A 49 -3.90 -1.43 5.03
N ILE A 50 -3.24 -1.47 3.87
CA ILE A 50 -2.76 -0.28 3.16
C ILE A 50 -3.88 0.33 2.32
N TRP A 51 -4.53 -0.47 1.48
CA TRP A 51 -5.56 0.03 0.59
C TRP A 51 -6.81 0.52 1.33
N ASP A 52 -7.26 -0.20 2.36
CA ASP A 52 -8.44 0.16 3.14
C ASP A 52 -8.24 1.51 3.85
N ALA A 53 -7.02 1.81 4.29
CA ALA A 53 -6.66 3.09 4.91
C ALA A 53 -6.56 4.25 3.88
N ALA A 54 -6.14 3.96 2.65
CA ALA A 54 -5.88 4.94 1.61
C ALA A 54 -7.12 5.28 0.74
N SER A 55 -7.97 4.29 0.46
CA SER A 55 -9.00 4.31 -0.60
C SER A 55 -9.87 5.56 -0.61
N LYS A 56 -10.44 5.95 0.54
CA LYS A 56 -11.33 7.12 0.64
C LYS A 56 -10.67 8.43 0.19
N ARG A 57 -9.39 8.62 0.54
CA ARG A 57 -8.64 9.82 0.15
C ARG A 57 -8.18 9.75 -1.28
N TRP A 58 -7.80 8.56 -1.72
CA TRP A 58 -7.46 8.29 -3.11
C TRP A 58 -8.62 8.62 -4.06
N GLU A 59 -9.84 8.17 -3.75
CA GLU A 59 -11.06 8.45 -4.53
C GLU A 59 -11.37 9.94 -4.61
N SER A 60 -11.01 10.69 -3.57
CA SER A 60 -11.19 12.15 -3.50
C SER A 60 -10.04 12.93 -4.16
N GLY A 61 -9.03 12.25 -4.72
CA GLY A 61 -7.87 12.88 -5.36
C GLY A 61 -6.79 13.42 -4.41
N HIS A 62 -6.86 13.07 -3.12
CA HIS A 62 -5.88 13.45 -2.09
C HIS A 62 -4.86 12.33 -1.89
N TYR A 63 -3.90 12.22 -2.79
CA TYR A 63 -2.94 11.13 -2.85
C TYR A 63 -1.88 11.18 -1.73
N SER A 64 -1.39 12.37 -1.38
CA SER A 64 -0.50 12.61 -0.24
C SER A 64 -1.15 12.15 1.08
N ASP A 65 -2.40 12.55 1.33
CA ASP A 65 -3.16 12.11 2.53
C ASP A 65 -3.44 10.60 2.48
N ALA A 66 -3.72 10.04 1.30
CA ALA A 66 -3.90 8.59 1.14
C ALA A 66 -2.65 7.80 1.58
N VAL A 67 -1.45 8.24 1.15
CA VAL A 67 -0.17 7.65 1.57
C VAL A 67 0.07 7.84 3.07
N GLN A 68 -0.18 9.05 3.59
CA GLN A 68 0.01 9.36 5.01
C GLN A 68 -0.87 8.46 5.90
N ARG A 69 -2.13 8.24 5.51
CA ARG A 69 -3.06 7.36 6.22
C ARG A 69 -2.62 5.91 6.18
N ALA A 70 -2.18 5.43 5.03
CA ALA A 70 -1.65 4.07 4.90
C ALA A 70 -0.41 3.84 5.76
N ALA A 71 0.54 4.79 5.76
CA ALA A 71 1.73 4.71 6.62
C ALA A 71 1.36 4.72 8.11
N THR A 72 0.41 5.57 8.50
CA THR A 72 -0.12 5.63 9.87
C THR A 72 -0.81 4.33 10.28
N ALA A 73 -1.59 3.73 9.39
CA ALA A 73 -2.23 2.44 9.63
C ALA A 73 -1.19 1.33 9.82
N LEU A 74 -0.10 1.36 9.02
CA LEU A 74 0.99 0.39 9.14
C LEU A 74 1.75 0.51 10.46
N SER A 75 2.11 1.73 10.91
CA SER A 75 2.75 1.87 12.22
C SER A 75 1.81 1.52 13.36
N GLY A 76 0.52 1.89 13.26
CA GLY A 76 -0.52 1.46 14.19
C GLY A 76 -0.62 -0.06 14.30
N HIS A 77 -0.53 -0.78 13.18
CA HIS A 77 -0.50 -2.24 13.17
C HIS A 77 0.72 -2.80 13.92
N VAL A 78 1.92 -2.27 13.68
CA VAL A 78 3.13 -2.68 14.41
C VAL A 78 3.03 -2.37 15.90
N LYS A 79 2.44 -1.23 16.29
CA LYS A 79 2.15 -0.90 17.71
C LYS A 79 1.23 -1.93 18.33
N ASN A 80 0.14 -2.29 17.64
CA ASN A 80 -0.80 -3.30 18.13
C ASN A 80 -0.15 -4.68 18.30
N LEU A 81 0.72 -5.09 17.35
CA LEU A 81 1.43 -6.36 17.45
C LEU A 81 2.43 -6.38 18.62
N THR A 82 3.16 -5.28 18.83
CA THR A 82 4.26 -5.24 19.81
C THR A 82 3.84 -4.72 21.18
N GLY A 83 2.67 -4.10 21.31
CA GLY A 83 2.22 -3.36 22.48
C GLY A 83 2.97 -2.05 22.74
N ARG A 84 3.82 -1.59 21.81
CA ARG A 84 4.74 -0.44 22.01
C ARG A 84 4.13 0.88 21.53
N HIS A 85 3.02 1.29 22.14
CA HIS A 85 2.27 2.49 21.71
C HIS A 85 2.98 3.81 22.02
N GLU A 86 3.91 3.79 22.98
CA GLU A 86 4.66 4.96 23.46
C GLU A 86 5.73 5.45 22.48
N LEU A 87 6.09 4.62 21.49
CA LEU A 87 7.17 4.94 20.56
C LEU A 87 6.70 5.77 19.36
N GLY A 88 7.57 6.67 18.91
CA GLY A 88 7.48 7.29 17.59
C GLY A 88 7.81 6.30 16.48
N ASP A 89 7.33 6.55 15.26
CA ASP A 89 7.38 5.56 14.17
C ASP A 89 8.80 5.05 13.86
N ASN A 90 9.80 5.94 13.77
CA ASN A 90 11.19 5.53 13.50
C ASN A 90 11.79 4.66 14.62
N GLU A 91 11.54 5.03 15.88
CA GLU A 91 12.01 4.27 17.03
C GLU A 91 11.27 2.93 17.16
N LEU A 92 9.97 2.91 16.87
CA LEU A 92 9.16 1.71 16.82
C LEU A 92 9.73 0.69 15.83
N MET A 93 10.01 1.11 14.59
CA MET A 93 10.57 0.20 13.58
C MET A 93 11.97 -0.29 13.98
N ALA A 94 12.80 0.61 14.50
CA ALA A 94 14.15 0.27 14.98
C ALA A 94 14.12 -0.80 16.09
N GLN A 95 13.22 -0.65 17.06
CA GLN A 95 13.12 -1.57 18.19
C GLN A 95 12.38 -2.86 17.84
N ALA A 96 11.30 -2.79 17.06
CA ALA A 96 10.48 -3.95 16.70
C ALA A 96 11.26 -4.95 15.83
N PHE A 97 12.05 -4.46 14.87
CA PHE A 97 12.82 -5.32 13.93
C PHE A 97 14.31 -5.43 14.30
N SER A 98 14.70 -5.00 15.50
CA SER A 98 16.08 -5.10 15.96
C SER A 98 16.59 -6.56 15.95
N PRO A 99 17.82 -6.82 15.50
CA PRO A 99 18.41 -8.16 15.55
C PRO A 99 18.76 -8.59 16.98
N SER A 100 18.83 -7.64 17.92
CA SER A 100 19.11 -7.93 19.33
C SER A 100 18.05 -8.86 19.94
N ALA A 101 18.45 -9.59 20.99
CA ALA A 101 17.53 -10.43 21.73
C ALA A 101 16.32 -9.63 22.26
N PRO A 102 15.13 -10.25 22.33
CA PRO A 102 13.97 -9.63 22.98
C PRO A 102 14.30 -9.34 24.46
N GLN A 103 13.70 -8.29 25.00
CA GLN A 103 13.82 -7.93 26.42
C GLN A 103 12.43 -7.88 27.04
N MET A 104 12.36 -7.87 28.38
CA MET A 104 11.08 -7.72 29.08
C MET A 104 10.37 -6.43 28.62
N GLY A 105 9.11 -6.57 28.19
CA GLY A 105 8.32 -5.46 27.63
C GLY A 105 8.76 -4.96 26.25
N LYS A 106 9.79 -5.57 25.63
CA LYS A 106 10.29 -5.19 24.29
C LYS A 106 10.36 -6.43 23.41
N PRO A 107 9.23 -6.94 22.89
CA PRO A 107 9.24 -8.05 21.95
C PRO A 107 9.88 -7.66 20.61
N ARG A 108 10.15 -8.66 19.76
CA ARG A 108 10.67 -8.49 18.41
C ARG A 108 9.74 -9.12 17.39
N LEU A 109 9.57 -8.47 16.24
CA LEU A 109 9.00 -9.09 15.06
C LEU A 109 10.15 -9.70 14.25
N ARG A 110 10.14 -11.02 14.06
CA ARG A 110 11.20 -11.74 13.33
C ARG A 110 10.65 -12.44 12.12
N TRP A 111 11.34 -12.27 10.98
CA TRP A 111 11.10 -13.13 9.84
C TRP A 111 11.37 -14.60 10.23
N PRO A 112 10.45 -15.52 9.93
CA PRO A 112 10.53 -16.90 10.35
C PRO A 112 11.68 -17.63 9.67
N GLY A 113 12.18 -18.67 10.32
CA GLY A 113 13.26 -19.52 9.81
C GLY A 113 14.45 -19.60 10.76
N ASN A 114 15.43 -20.40 10.33
CA ASN A 114 16.63 -20.69 11.13
C ASN A 114 17.55 -19.47 11.24
N ASP A 115 18.04 -19.22 12.45
CA ASP A 115 18.98 -18.14 12.75
C ASP A 115 20.34 -18.32 12.07
N ASP A 116 20.70 -19.51 11.59
CA ASP A 116 21.94 -19.76 10.82
C ASP A 116 21.79 -19.57 9.31
N ASP A 117 20.56 -19.50 8.80
CA ASP A 117 20.28 -19.33 7.37
C ASP A 117 20.62 -17.90 6.91
N LEU A 118 21.50 -17.80 5.92
CA LEU A 118 21.97 -16.51 5.39
C LEU A 118 20.84 -15.70 4.74
N THR A 119 19.87 -16.34 4.10
CA THR A 119 18.69 -15.70 3.53
C THR A 119 17.77 -15.18 4.62
N VAL A 120 17.58 -15.92 5.71
CA VAL A 120 16.79 -15.44 6.88
C VAL A 120 17.46 -14.24 7.54
N LYS A 121 18.79 -14.30 7.74
CA LYS A 121 19.57 -13.16 8.26
C LYS A 121 19.41 -11.93 7.36
N ALA A 122 19.58 -12.10 6.04
CA ALA A 122 19.43 -11.02 5.07
C ALA A 122 18.01 -10.43 5.07
N MET A 123 16.98 -11.27 5.16
CA MET A 123 15.58 -10.81 5.24
C MET A 123 15.33 -9.99 6.50
N ARG A 124 15.81 -10.42 7.67
CA ARG A 124 15.62 -9.68 8.92
C ARG A 124 16.29 -8.30 8.88
N VAL A 125 17.52 -8.23 8.37
CA VAL A 125 18.22 -6.96 8.17
C VAL A 125 17.52 -6.10 7.12
N GLY A 126 17.08 -6.70 6.02
CA GLY A 126 16.36 -6.02 4.94
C GLY A 126 15.07 -5.38 5.45
N ILE A 127 14.24 -6.12 6.18
CA ILE A 127 12.99 -5.62 6.76
C ILE A 127 13.25 -4.43 7.70
N LEU A 128 14.26 -4.53 8.58
CA LEU A 128 14.64 -3.42 9.47
C LEU A 128 14.99 -2.16 8.67
N ASN A 129 15.89 -2.29 7.69
CA ASN A 129 16.36 -1.16 6.88
C ASN A 129 15.21 -0.57 6.04
N THR A 130 14.39 -1.41 5.43
CA THR A 130 13.22 -0.97 4.66
C THR A 130 12.21 -0.27 5.56
N ALA A 131 11.91 -0.81 6.74
CA ALA A 131 10.97 -0.19 7.67
C ALA A 131 11.45 1.20 8.10
N GLN A 132 12.72 1.34 8.50
CA GLN A 132 13.27 2.65 8.86
C GLN A 132 13.29 3.62 7.67
N GLY A 133 13.67 3.14 6.48
CA GLY A 133 13.71 3.93 5.26
C GLY A 133 12.32 4.44 4.85
N VAL A 134 11.31 3.57 4.85
CA VAL A 134 9.92 3.92 4.52
C VAL A 134 9.38 4.98 5.48
N PHE A 135 9.53 4.78 6.79
CA PHE A 135 9.00 5.76 7.75
C PHE A 135 9.80 7.09 7.76
N SER A 136 11.07 7.07 7.37
CA SER A 136 11.88 8.29 7.23
C SER A 136 11.65 9.05 5.94
N ALA A 137 11.47 8.35 4.81
CA ALA A 137 11.44 8.96 3.48
C ALA A 137 10.02 9.10 2.88
N ILE A 138 9.05 8.30 3.33
CA ILE A 138 7.66 8.35 2.83
C ILE A 138 6.77 9.04 3.86
N ARG A 139 6.70 8.51 5.08
CA ARG A 139 5.78 9.01 6.11
C ARG A 139 6.11 10.43 6.58
N ASN A 140 7.40 10.72 6.80
CA ASN A 140 7.80 12.03 7.33
C ASN A 140 7.51 13.17 6.34
N PRO A 141 7.90 13.10 5.05
CA PRO A 141 7.52 14.13 4.08
C PRO A 141 6.00 14.27 3.91
N ALA A 142 5.26 13.16 3.88
CA ALA A 142 3.80 13.19 3.80
C ALA A 142 3.13 13.90 5.00
N THR A 143 3.85 14.08 6.11
CA THR A 143 3.34 14.78 7.30
C THR A 143 3.77 16.26 7.37
N HIS A 144 4.82 16.65 6.62
CA HIS A 144 5.43 17.98 6.74
C HIS A 144 5.37 18.81 5.46
N THR A 145 5.06 18.20 4.33
CA THR A 145 4.90 18.88 3.04
C THR A 145 3.42 19.10 2.73
N THR A 146 3.08 20.27 2.19
CA THR A 146 1.72 20.62 1.75
C THR A 146 1.44 20.30 0.28
N ASP A 147 2.48 19.94 -0.47
CA ASP A 147 2.36 19.62 -1.89
C ASP A 147 1.69 18.26 -2.11
N GLU A 148 0.78 18.23 -3.08
CA GLU A 148 0.06 17.02 -3.47
C GLU A 148 0.97 16.15 -4.35
N LEU A 149 1.07 14.86 -4.01
CA LEU A 149 1.87 13.90 -4.75
C LEU A 149 1.24 13.61 -6.11
N PRO A 150 2.03 13.48 -7.18
CA PRO A 150 1.55 12.89 -8.42
C PRO A 150 0.97 11.50 -8.16
N LYS A 151 -0.15 11.19 -8.82
CA LYS A 151 -0.86 9.92 -8.66
C LYS A 151 0.05 8.69 -8.81
N GLN A 152 1.00 8.73 -9.75
CA GLN A 152 1.93 7.64 -10.00
C GLN A 152 2.87 7.42 -8.79
N GLU A 153 3.50 8.47 -8.30
CA GLU A 153 4.42 8.40 -7.14
C GLU A 153 3.68 7.94 -5.88
N ALA A 154 2.45 8.42 -5.66
CA ALA A 154 1.64 7.96 -4.55
C ALA A 154 1.31 6.47 -4.64
N LEU A 155 1.03 5.94 -5.83
CA LEU A 155 0.79 4.51 -6.02
C LEU A 155 2.04 3.68 -5.73
N GLU A 156 3.22 4.16 -6.12
CA GLU A 156 4.51 3.52 -5.85
C GLU A 156 4.84 3.50 -4.35
N GLN A 157 4.53 4.59 -3.64
CA GLN A 157 4.67 4.66 -2.19
C GLN A 157 3.68 3.72 -1.48
N LEU A 158 2.42 3.65 -1.92
CA LEU A 158 1.45 2.67 -1.42
C LEU A 158 1.88 1.23 -1.70
N ALA A 159 2.44 0.95 -2.89
CA ALA A 159 2.98 -0.37 -3.23
C ALA A 159 4.15 -0.75 -2.32
N THR A 160 5.04 0.20 -2.01
CA THR A 160 6.16 0.01 -1.08
C THR A 160 5.66 -0.32 0.34
N LEU A 161 4.68 0.43 0.85
CA LEU A 161 4.02 0.16 2.12
C LEU A 161 3.35 -1.23 2.12
N SER A 162 2.70 -1.60 1.02
CA SER A 162 2.05 -2.90 0.84
C SER A 162 3.05 -4.06 0.87
N VAL A 163 4.23 -3.91 0.28
CA VAL A 163 5.31 -4.92 0.36
C VAL A 163 5.74 -5.11 1.82
N LEU A 164 5.99 -4.01 2.54
CA LEU A 164 6.38 -4.08 3.94
C LEU A 164 5.28 -4.71 4.81
N ALA A 165 4.01 -4.36 4.60
CA ALA A 165 2.88 -4.97 5.30
C ALA A 165 2.83 -6.50 5.12
N ARG A 166 3.01 -6.99 3.87
CA ARG A 166 3.07 -8.44 3.57
C ARG A 166 4.27 -9.11 4.26
N TRP A 167 5.39 -8.42 4.42
CA TRP A 167 6.51 -8.98 5.16
C TRP A 167 6.25 -9.06 6.66
N ILE A 168 5.63 -8.03 7.22
CA ILE A 168 5.27 -7.95 8.64
C ILE A 168 4.26 -9.03 9.01
N GLU A 169 3.26 -9.28 8.16
CA GLU A 169 2.26 -10.34 8.36
C GLU A 169 2.89 -11.73 8.47
N ARG A 170 4.03 -11.94 7.82
CA ARG A 170 4.78 -13.19 7.88
C ARG A 170 5.73 -13.27 9.08
N CYS A 171 5.98 -12.18 9.79
CA CYS A 171 6.87 -12.16 10.94
C CYS A 171 6.19 -12.78 12.17
N GLU A 172 7.00 -13.41 13.02
CA GLU A 172 6.59 -13.96 14.30
C GLU A 172 6.92 -12.96 15.42
N LEU A 173 6.01 -12.82 16.39
CA LEU A 173 6.24 -12.02 17.58
C LEU A 173 7.00 -12.86 18.62
N ILE A 174 8.23 -12.46 18.91
CA ILE A 174 9.14 -13.15 19.83
C ILE A 174 9.29 -12.35 21.12
N HIS A 175 8.98 -12.99 22.24
CA HIS A 175 9.15 -12.44 23.59
C HIS A 175 10.43 -12.96 24.25
N LEU A 176 10.84 -12.32 25.34
CA LEU A 176 11.87 -12.88 26.22
C LEU A 176 11.39 -14.24 26.71
N ALA A 177 12.16 -15.30 26.47
CA ALA A 177 11.87 -16.61 27.03
C ALA A 177 11.87 -16.51 28.55
N ALA A 178 10.81 -17.00 29.20
CA ALA A 178 10.81 -17.15 30.65
C ALA A 178 11.92 -18.15 31.02
N ALA A 179 12.83 -17.72 31.90
CA ALA A 179 13.89 -18.56 32.45
C ALA A 179 13.32 -19.64 33.37
#